data_AF-A0A6G1K7G8-F1
#
_entry.id   AF-A0A6G1K7G8-F1
#
_cell.length_a   1.000
_cell.length_b   1.000
_cell.length_c   1.000
_cell.angle_alpha   90.00
_cell.angle_beta   90.00
_cell.angle_gamma   90.00
#
_symmetry.space_group_name_H-M   'P 1'
#
loop_
_entity.id
_entity.type
_entity.pdbx_description
1 polymer ?
#
loop_
_entity_poly.entity_id
_entity_poly.type
_entity_poly.pdbx_seq_one_letter_code
_entity_poly.pdbx_strand_id
1 'polypeptide(L)'
;MLWKPVCIALLAPTIHALLRFSCSQLVIERLDPLVNPGVSQSPHLHQIIGGNAFNVSMNPAVSPADQATCTTCTFAEDTSNYWTAVLFFRARNGTFKRVPITGNSGFETSSGGMTVYYTPTYATPPTKVTAFKKGFRMIVGNPSYRTEAEAKRFRQLTYTCLDTPLTRTNETLDFPKRPCPVGIMVNVRFPTCWDGVNLDSPDHMSHVAYPESGTFENNGPCPASHPVKVPQLFYEVIWDTTKFNDKSLWPQDGSQPFVWSFGDATGYGNHGDYVFGWKGDALQKAMDTNCNINCPPLKTQSIATGNKCAQKQKVPENIDGWLKELPGGMMVG
;
A
#
# COMPACT_ATOMS: atom_id res chain seq x y z
N MET A 1 20.33 53.11 10.76
CA MET A 1 19.47 51.94 10.96
C MET A 1 19.79 50.94 9.86
N LEU A 2 20.56 49.88 10.17
CA LEU A 2 20.86 48.82 9.20
C LEU A 2 19.75 47.77 9.24
N TRP A 3 19.00 47.61 8.14
CA TRP A 3 18.09 46.48 7.95
C TRP A 3 18.93 45.25 7.61
N LYS A 4 18.93 44.25 8.51
CA LYS A 4 19.39 42.90 8.17
C LYS A 4 18.23 42.15 7.51
N PRO A 5 18.44 41.48 6.37
CA PRO A 5 17.42 40.62 5.78
C PRO A 5 17.24 39.40 6.68
N VAL A 6 16.02 39.20 7.18
CA VAL A 6 15.62 37.97 7.85
C VAL A 6 15.40 36.93 6.76
N CYS A 7 16.36 36.02 6.59
CA CYS A 7 16.14 34.80 5.81
C CYS A 7 15.13 33.93 6.57
N ILE A 8 13.88 33.91 6.10
CA ILE A 8 12.90 32.92 6.51
C ILE A 8 13.32 31.60 5.89
N ALA A 9 13.98 30.75 6.67
CA ALA A 9 14.19 29.36 6.30
C ALA A 9 12.82 28.66 6.29
N LEU A 10 12.34 28.31 5.10
CA LEU A 10 11.24 27.37 4.93
C LEU A 10 11.69 26.02 5.50
N LEU A 11 11.34 25.75 6.75
CA LEU A 11 11.42 24.41 7.32
C LEU A 11 10.35 23.56 6.62
N ALA A 12 10.76 22.86 5.57
CA ALA A 12 9.98 21.74 5.07
C ALA A 12 9.84 20.73 6.23
N PRO A 13 8.63 20.29 6.60
CA PRO A 13 8.49 19.21 7.57
C PRO A 13 9.17 17.98 6.97
N THR A 14 10.32 17.61 7.53
CA THR A 14 11.01 16.39 7.18
C THR A 14 10.16 15.23 7.69
N ILE A 15 9.47 14.57 6.77
CA ILE A 15 8.85 13.27 7.04
C ILE A 15 10.01 12.32 7.31
N HIS A 16 10.30 12.06 8.59
CA HIS A 16 11.28 11.06 9.01
C HIS A 16 10.66 9.67 8.86
N ALA A 17 10.33 9.29 7.62
CA ALA A 17 10.12 7.88 7.31
C ALA A 17 11.45 7.17 7.47
N LEU A 18 11.46 6.10 8.25
CA LEU A 18 12.69 5.40 8.58
C LEU A 18 13.12 4.54 7.38
N LEU A 19 12.37 3.51 7.02
CA LEU A 19 12.54 2.92 5.69
C LEU A 19 11.51 3.51 4.74
N ARG A 20 11.96 4.12 3.65
CA ARG A 20 11.14 4.52 2.49
C ARG A 20 11.79 3.96 1.24
N PHE A 21 11.08 3.09 0.53
CA PHE A 21 11.63 2.43 -0.65
C PHE A 21 10.57 2.13 -1.71
N SER A 22 11.03 2.00 -2.95
CA SER A 22 10.19 1.61 -4.08
C SER A 22 10.15 0.10 -4.21
N CYS A 23 8.97 -0.42 -4.54
CA CYS A 23 8.82 -1.75 -5.11
C CYS A 23 7.99 -1.64 -6.38
N SER A 24 8.56 -2.03 -7.51
CA SER A 24 7.87 -2.04 -8.80
C SER A 24 6.79 -3.13 -8.86
N GLN A 25 5.94 -3.09 -9.88
CA GLN A 25 4.90 -4.09 -10.10
C GLN A 25 5.51 -5.48 -10.33
N LEU A 26 5.12 -6.45 -9.50
CA LEU A 26 5.42 -7.86 -9.75
C LEU A 26 4.44 -8.40 -10.80
N VAL A 27 3.14 -8.24 -10.55
CA VAL A 27 2.05 -8.68 -11.43
C VAL A 27 0.73 -8.00 -11.02
N ILE A 28 -0.19 -7.85 -11.96
CA ILE A 28 -1.59 -7.49 -11.69
C ILE A 28 -2.45 -8.67 -12.12
N GLU A 29 -3.17 -9.31 -11.20
CA GLU A 29 -4.01 -10.47 -11.48
C GLU A 29 -5.04 -10.69 -10.37
N ARG A 30 -5.99 -11.61 -10.60
CA ARG A 30 -7.01 -11.99 -9.62
C ARG A 30 -6.50 -13.11 -8.72
N LEU A 31 -5.45 -12.83 -7.96
CA LEU A 31 -4.95 -13.74 -6.95
C LEU A 31 -4.92 -13.05 -5.60
N ASP A 32 -5.50 -13.74 -4.62
CA ASP A 32 -5.51 -13.34 -3.24
C ASP A 32 -5.28 -14.60 -2.39
N PRO A 33 -4.04 -15.07 -2.27
CA PRO A 33 -3.75 -16.32 -1.56
C PRO A 33 -3.92 -16.19 -0.05
N LEU A 34 -4.18 -14.98 0.47
CA LEU A 34 -4.45 -14.75 1.87
C LEU A 34 -5.93 -15.03 2.16
N VAL A 35 -6.84 -14.42 1.42
CA VAL A 35 -8.29 -14.62 1.60
C VAL A 35 -8.83 -15.85 0.85
N ASN A 36 -8.25 -16.18 -0.31
CA ASN A 36 -8.71 -17.26 -1.20
C ASN A 36 -7.55 -18.24 -1.56
N PRO A 37 -6.91 -18.88 -0.56
CA PRO A 37 -5.78 -19.78 -0.81
C PRO A 37 -6.18 -20.94 -1.73
N GLY A 38 -5.42 -21.15 -2.80
CA GLY A 38 -5.68 -22.22 -3.77
C GLY A 38 -6.65 -21.86 -4.90
N VAL A 39 -7.21 -20.64 -4.88
CA VAL A 39 -8.14 -20.18 -5.91
C VAL A 39 -7.38 -19.38 -6.97
N SER A 40 -7.27 -19.93 -8.19
CA SER A 40 -6.52 -19.31 -9.30
C SER A 40 -7.14 -18.03 -9.86
N GLN A 41 -8.37 -17.68 -9.44
CA GLN A 41 -9.10 -16.47 -9.82
C GLN A 41 -9.99 -16.01 -8.67
N SER A 42 -9.50 -15.10 -7.83
CA SER A 42 -10.26 -14.42 -6.78
C SER A 42 -11.31 -13.46 -7.37
N PRO A 43 -12.23 -12.93 -6.55
CA PRO A 43 -13.33 -12.09 -7.04
C PRO A 43 -12.88 -10.80 -7.76
N HIS A 44 -11.75 -10.20 -7.38
CA HIS A 44 -11.31 -8.92 -7.92
C HIS A 44 -9.79 -8.88 -8.16
N LEU A 45 -9.33 -7.84 -8.85
CA LEU A 45 -7.92 -7.67 -9.21
C LEU A 45 -7.11 -7.04 -8.08
N HIS A 46 -5.91 -7.56 -7.90
CA HIS A 46 -4.89 -6.97 -7.05
C HIS A 46 -3.71 -6.52 -7.90
N GLN A 47 -3.04 -5.46 -7.46
CA GLN A 47 -1.68 -5.15 -7.89
C GLN A 47 -0.72 -5.67 -6.82
N ILE A 48 0.21 -6.53 -7.22
CA ILE A 48 1.12 -7.22 -6.32
C ILE A 48 2.53 -6.70 -6.57
N ILE A 49 3.27 -6.48 -5.49
CA ILE A 49 4.70 -6.15 -5.49
C ILE A 49 5.49 -7.10 -4.59
N GLY A 50 6.83 -7.03 -4.66
CA GLY A 50 7.73 -7.72 -3.76
C GLY A 50 8.37 -8.97 -4.37
N GLY A 51 8.52 -10.02 -3.56
CA GLY A 51 9.23 -11.25 -3.94
C GLY A 51 8.49 -12.07 -5.00
N ASN A 52 9.22 -12.70 -5.94
CA ASN A 52 8.64 -13.59 -6.96
C ASN A 52 8.20 -14.97 -6.44
N ALA A 53 8.10 -15.15 -5.12
CA ALA A 53 7.49 -16.32 -4.50
C ALA A 53 5.94 -16.24 -4.47
N PHE A 54 5.35 -15.10 -4.82
CA PHE A 54 3.90 -14.93 -4.87
C PHE A 54 3.24 -15.99 -5.77
N ASN A 55 2.27 -16.71 -5.21
CA ASN A 55 1.63 -17.85 -5.85
C ASN A 55 0.23 -18.11 -5.29
N VAL A 56 -0.57 -18.96 -5.95
CA VAL A 56 -2.00 -19.17 -5.70
C VAL A 56 -2.33 -19.64 -4.27
N SER A 57 -1.45 -20.40 -3.61
CA SER A 57 -1.78 -21.09 -2.34
C SER A 57 -0.90 -20.71 -1.14
N MET A 58 -0.02 -19.70 -1.27
CA MET A 58 1.07 -19.33 -0.33
C MET A 58 0.90 -19.96 1.07
N ASN A 59 1.59 -21.08 1.34
CA ASN A 59 1.45 -21.82 2.59
C ASN A 59 2.06 -21.02 3.76
N PRO A 60 1.35 -20.79 4.89
CA PRO A 60 1.89 -20.07 6.05
C PRO A 60 3.20 -20.64 6.62
N ALA A 61 3.43 -21.94 6.48
CA ALA A 61 4.65 -22.59 6.95
C ALA A 61 5.90 -22.27 6.10
N VAL A 62 5.71 -21.70 4.91
CA VAL A 62 6.78 -21.42 3.96
C VAL A 62 6.92 -19.91 3.80
N SER A 63 8.10 -19.39 4.16
CA SER A 63 8.37 -17.95 4.00
C SER A 63 8.57 -17.61 2.53
N PRO A 64 8.04 -16.47 2.04
CA PRO A 64 8.48 -15.91 0.76
C PRO A 64 9.99 -15.75 0.69
N ALA A 65 10.65 -15.43 1.82
CA ALA A 65 12.10 -15.29 1.92
C ALA A 65 12.90 -16.55 1.60
N ASP A 66 12.30 -17.72 1.76
CA ASP A 66 12.96 -19.00 1.51
C ASP A 66 12.80 -19.46 0.05
N GLN A 67 11.89 -18.84 -0.70
CA GLN A 67 11.52 -19.26 -2.06
C GLN A 67 11.84 -18.22 -3.12
N ALA A 68 11.80 -16.93 -2.77
CA ALA A 68 11.97 -15.85 -3.73
C ALA A 68 13.42 -15.76 -4.21
N THR A 69 13.61 -15.75 -5.52
CA THR A 69 14.93 -15.58 -6.16
C THR A 69 15.19 -14.13 -6.56
N CYS A 70 14.16 -13.29 -6.62
CA CYS A 70 14.26 -11.84 -6.80
C CYS A 70 13.12 -11.13 -6.05
N THR A 71 13.24 -9.81 -5.93
CA THR A 71 12.18 -8.92 -5.43
C THR A 71 12.11 -7.66 -6.29
N THR A 72 10.92 -7.08 -6.41
CA THR A 72 10.74 -5.77 -7.07
C THR A 72 11.19 -4.58 -6.22
N CYS A 73 11.48 -4.80 -4.94
CA CYS A 73 11.85 -3.77 -3.96
C CYS A 73 13.31 -3.34 -4.03
N THR A 74 13.62 -2.06 -3.74
CA THR A 74 15.02 -1.58 -3.74
C THR A 74 15.83 -2.10 -2.55
N PHE A 75 15.22 -2.58 -1.47
CA PHE A 75 15.91 -3.41 -0.47
C PHE A 75 15.87 -4.88 -0.92
N ALA A 76 17.01 -5.42 -1.32
CA ALA A 76 17.11 -6.76 -1.92
C ALA A 76 16.87 -7.90 -0.92
N GLU A 77 16.84 -7.58 0.36
CA GLU A 77 16.52 -8.50 1.46
C GLU A 77 15.03 -8.52 1.81
N ASP A 78 14.23 -7.62 1.23
CA ASP A 78 12.78 -7.64 1.35
C ASP A 78 12.15 -8.42 0.20
N THR A 79 11.78 -9.66 0.48
CA THR A 79 11.03 -10.52 -0.44
C THR A 79 9.59 -10.75 0.03
N SER A 80 9.09 -9.89 0.92
CA SER A 80 7.68 -9.88 1.32
C SER A 80 6.78 -9.69 0.10
N ASN A 81 5.52 -10.05 0.24
CA ASN A 81 4.50 -9.70 -0.76
C ASN A 81 3.51 -8.70 -0.15
N TYR A 82 3.20 -7.69 -0.94
CA TYR A 82 2.30 -6.60 -0.59
C TYR A 82 1.33 -6.41 -1.75
N TRP A 83 0.05 -6.25 -1.47
CA TRP A 83 -0.91 -5.97 -2.53
C TRP A 83 -2.07 -5.09 -2.09
N THR A 84 -2.67 -4.43 -3.08
CA THR A 84 -3.86 -3.57 -2.93
C THR A 84 -4.79 -3.81 -4.11
N ALA A 85 -6.07 -3.44 -3.97
CA ALA A 85 -7.01 -3.49 -5.09
C ALA A 85 -6.57 -2.61 -6.27
N VAL A 86 -7.06 -2.93 -7.46
CA VAL A 86 -6.80 -2.16 -8.69
C VAL A 86 -7.87 -1.10 -8.93
N LEU A 87 -7.46 0.12 -9.28
CA LEU A 87 -8.36 1.21 -9.63
C LEU A 87 -8.75 1.19 -11.12
N PHE A 88 -10.02 1.45 -11.40
CA PHE A 88 -10.57 1.61 -12.74
C PHE A 88 -11.23 2.98 -12.89
N PHE A 89 -11.16 3.54 -14.09
CA PHE A 89 -11.98 4.65 -14.55
C PHE A 89 -13.20 4.10 -15.29
N ARG A 90 -14.39 4.54 -14.91
CA ARG A 90 -15.66 4.29 -15.58
C ARG A 90 -15.99 5.47 -16.50
N ALA A 91 -15.92 5.25 -17.80
CA ALA A 91 -16.24 6.25 -18.80
C ALA A 91 -17.75 6.50 -18.90
N ARG A 92 -18.12 7.62 -19.53
CA ARG A 92 -19.50 8.02 -19.81
C ARG A 92 -20.34 6.95 -20.51
N ASN A 93 -19.71 6.15 -21.39
CA ASN A 93 -20.39 5.05 -22.10
C ASN A 93 -20.54 3.78 -21.26
N GLY A 94 -20.17 3.81 -19.97
CA GLY A 94 -20.25 2.69 -19.04
C GLY A 94 -19.07 1.71 -19.09
N THR A 95 -18.12 1.88 -20.02
CA THR A 95 -16.93 1.02 -20.10
C THR A 95 -15.87 1.39 -19.08
N PHE A 96 -15.04 0.42 -18.70
CA PHE A 96 -14.00 0.55 -17.69
C PHE A 96 -12.61 0.54 -18.32
N LYS A 97 -11.71 1.35 -17.79
CA LYS A 97 -10.29 1.35 -18.12
C LYS A 97 -9.48 1.28 -16.86
N ARG A 98 -8.54 0.34 -16.78
CA ARG A 98 -7.60 0.26 -15.66
C ARG A 98 -6.79 1.55 -15.58
N VAL A 99 -6.71 2.12 -14.39
CA VAL A 99 -5.87 3.30 -14.14
C VAL A 99 -4.42 2.81 -13.98
N PRO A 100 -3.44 3.38 -14.69
CA PRO A 100 -2.04 3.02 -14.49
C PRO A 100 -1.53 3.47 -13.11
N ILE A 101 -0.47 2.83 -12.63
CA ILE A 101 0.27 3.28 -11.44
C ILE A 101 1.56 3.94 -11.90
N THR A 102 1.93 5.06 -11.28
CA THR A 102 3.20 5.74 -11.53
C THR A 102 4.12 5.68 -10.31
N GLY A 103 5.43 5.78 -10.56
CA GLY A 103 6.43 5.92 -9.51
C GLY A 103 6.22 7.21 -8.73
N ASN A 104 6.48 7.13 -7.42
CA ASN A 104 6.44 8.27 -6.53
C ASN A 104 7.72 9.13 -6.67
N SER A 105 7.74 10.31 -6.05
CA SER A 105 8.88 11.22 -6.10
C SER A 105 10.17 10.54 -5.60
N GLY A 106 11.21 10.56 -6.42
CA GLY A 106 12.48 9.85 -6.21
C GLY A 106 12.50 8.39 -6.69
N PHE A 107 11.38 7.88 -7.21
CA PHE A 107 11.20 6.50 -7.70
C PHE A 107 10.54 6.44 -9.08
N GLU A 108 10.65 7.51 -9.88
CA GLU A 108 9.95 7.71 -11.16
C GLU A 108 10.31 6.66 -12.23
N THR A 109 11.40 5.93 -12.04
CA THR A 109 11.85 4.87 -12.95
C THR A 109 11.21 3.50 -12.64
N SER A 110 10.34 3.41 -11.63
CA SER A 110 9.63 2.16 -11.31
C SER A 110 8.60 1.82 -12.38
N SER A 111 8.49 0.54 -12.73
CA SER A 111 7.41 0.04 -13.57
C SER A 111 6.18 -0.22 -12.71
N GLY A 112 5.33 0.81 -12.52
CA GLY A 112 4.19 0.74 -11.60
C GLY A 112 4.61 0.47 -10.16
N GLY A 113 3.79 -0.29 -9.43
CA GLY A 113 4.06 -0.74 -8.06
C GLY A 113 3.68 0.29 -7.00
N MET A 114 4.39 0.33 -5.88
CA MET A 114 4.10 1.28 -4.81
C MET A 114 5.33 1.63 -3.97
N THR A 115 5.21 2.70 -3.18
CA THR A 115 6.20 3.03 -2.16
C THR A 115 5.81 2.36 -0.86
N VAL A 116 6.75 1.63 -0.26
CA VAL A 116 6.57 0.93 1.02
C VAL A 116 7.39 1.62 2.09
N TYR A 117 6.79 1.72 3.27
CA TYR A 117 7.39 2.36 4.44
C TYR A 117 7.38 1.40 5.62
N TYR A 118 8.51 1.34 6.35
CA TYR A 118 8.58 0.76 7.69
C TYR A 118 9.13 1.81 8.63
N THR A 119 8.31 2.27 9.57
CA THR A 119 8.70 3.26 10.58
C THR A 119 8.62 2.64 11.96
N PRO A 120 9.70 2.56 12.76
CA PRO A 120 9.64 2.01 14.11
C PRO A 120 8.92 2.97 15.07
N THR A 121 9.23 4.26 15.01
CA THR A 121 8.68 5.26 15.93
C THR A 121 8.98 6.67 15.44
N TYR A 122 8.13 7.63 15.81
CA TYR A 122 8.42 9.06 15.72
C TYR A 122 8.83 9.66 17.09
N ALA A 123 8.85 8.85 18.14
CA ALA A 123 9.21 9.30 19.48
C ALA A 123 10.68 9.71 19.57
N THR A 124 10.95 10.70 20.42
CA THR A 124 12.30 11.12 20.79
C THR A 124 12.41 11.10 22.32
N PRO A 125 13.24 10.22 22.92
CA PRO A 125 14.11 9.23 22.27
C PRO A 125 13.31 8.10 21.58
N PRO A 126 13.89 7.39 20.58
CA PRO A 126 13.22 6.31 19.88
C PRO A 126 12.77 5.18 20.81
N THR A 127 11.52 4.75 20.67
CA THR A 127 11.01 3.53 21.31
C THR A 127 11.38 2.29 20.50
N LYS A 128 11.80 1.23 21.19
CA LYS A 128 12.06 -0.07 20.55
C LYS A 128 10.76 -0.69 20.00
N VAL A 129 10.87 -1.32 18.83
CA VAL A 129 9.80 -2.13 18.23
C VAL A 129 10.30 -3.54 17.92
N THR A 130 9.36 -4.47 17.79
CA THR A 130 9.62 -5.83 17.32
C THR A 130 9.25 -5.90 15.85
N ALA A 131 10.21 -6.27 14.99
CA ALA A 131 9.93 -6.53 13.59
C ALA A 131 8.99 -7.74 13.42
N PHE A 132 8.26 -7.77 12.32
CA PHE A 132 7.45 -8.92 11.93
C PHE A 132 8.32 -10.18 11.82
N LYS A 133 7.71 -11.34 12.03
CA LYS A 133 8.39 -12.65 12.05
C LYS A 133 8.00 -13.49 10.83
N LYS A 134 8.81 -14.50 10.51
CA LYS A 134 8.47 -15.50 9.47
C LYS A 134 7.09 -16.09 9.74
N GLY A 135 6.23 -16.10 8.72
CA GLY A 135 4.84 -16.55 8.82
C GLY A 135 3.85 -15.43 9.13
N PHE A 136 4.32 -14.21 9.42
CA PHE A 136 3.45 -13.08 9.74
C PHE A 136 2.64 -12.64 8.53
N ARG A 137 1.34 -12.43 8.73
CA ARG A 137 0.38 -12.05 7.69
C ARG A 137 -0.61 -11.06 8.26
N MET A 138 -1.03 -10.07 7.47
CA MET A 138 -2.12 -9.20 7.90
C MET A 138 -2.87 -8.59 6.74
N ILE A 139 -4.14 -8.27 7.01
CA ILE A 139 -5.00 -7.46 6.15
C ILE A 139 -5.41 -6.21 6.92
N VAL A 140 -5.64 -5.11 6.20
CA VAL A 140 -6.31 -3.92 6.73
C VAL A 140 -7.37 -3.47 5.73
N GLY A 141 -8.51 -2.97 6.21
CA GLY A 141 -9.61 -2.55 5.34
C GLY A 141 -10.68 -3.63 5.15
N ASN A 142 -11.74 -3.29 4.42
CA ASN A 142 -12.80 -4.23 4.09
C ASN A 142 -13.48 -3.86 2.76
N PRO A 143 -13.37 -4.69 1.72
CA PRO A 143 -13.91 -4.41 0.38
C PRO A 143 -15.44 -4.33 0.31
N SER A 144 -16.15 -4.67 1.39
CA SER A 144 -17.61 -4.58 1.48
C SER A 144 -18.10 -3.24 2.05
N TYR A 145 -17.22 -2.40 2.61
CA TYR A 145 -17.63 -1.13 3.20
C TYR A 145 -18.01 -0.09 2.15
N ARG A 146 -19.08 0.68 2.42
CA ARG A 146 -19.64 1.68 1.49
C ARG A 146 -19.98 3.00 2.19
N THR A 147 -19.68 3.13 3.48
CA THR A 147 -20.00 4.33 4.26
C THR A 147 -18.81 4.85 5.05
N GLU A 148 -18.82 6.14 5.35
CA GLU A 148 -17.79 6.80 6.17
C GLU A 148 -17.70 6.19 7.57
N ALA A 149 -18.84 5.82 8.16
CA ALA A 149 -18.90 5.23 9.50
C ALA A 149 -18.19 3.87 9.57
N GLU A 150 -18.31 3.05 8.52
CA GLU A 150 -17.59 1.79 8.40
C GLU A 150 -16.09 2.02 8.16
N ALA A 151 -15.74 2.93 7.23
CA ALA A 151 -14.34 3.24 6.92
C ALA A 151 -13.56 3.75 8.15
N LYS A 152 -14.19 4.55 9.01
CA LYS A 152 -13.60 5.07 10.27
C LYS A 152 -13.16 3.98 11.25
N ARG A 153 -13.57 2.72 11.07
CA ARG A 153 -13.04 1.58 11.84
C ARG A 153 -11.55 1.36 11.59
N PHE A 154 -11.07 1.73 10.40
CA PHE A 154 -9.64 1.75 10.07
C PHE A 154 -9.16 3.19 10.14
N ARG A 155 -8.17 3.47 10.99
CA ARG A 155 -7.84 4.85 11.33
C ARG A 155 -7.18 5.63 10.17
N GLN A 156 -6.68 4.96 9.13
CA GLN A 156 -5.75 5.57 8.17
C GLN A 156 -5.73 4.89 6.78
N LEU A 157 -6.92 4.62 6.22
CA LEU A 157 -7.10 4.26 4.81
C LEU A 157 -7.64 5.49 4.08
N THR A 158 -6.76 6.19 3.36
CA THR A 158 -7.05 7.54 2.89
C THR A 158 -6.65 7.78 1.44
N TYR A 159 -7.19 8.85 0.88
CA TYR A 159 -6.89 9.35 -0.46
C TYR A 159 -6.32 10.75 -0.36
N THR A 160 -5.41 11.11 -1.26
CA THR A 160 -4.97 12.49 -1.48
C THR A 160 -5.04 12.80 -2.97
N CYS A 161 -5.79 13.85 -3.32
CA CYS A 161 -5.80 14.37 -4.68
C CYS A 161 -4.54 15.23 -4.89
N LEU A 162 -3.59 14.74 -5.68
CA LEU A 162 -2.29 15.39 -5.82
C LEU A 162 -2.38 16.59 -6.77
N ASP A 163 -2.27 17.80 -6.21
CA ASP A 163 -2.08 19.04 -6.98
C ASP A 163 -0.64 19.19 -7.48
N THR A 164 0.32 18.66 -6.71
CA THR A 164 1.73 18.54 -7.08
C THR A 164 2.24 17.16 -6.64
N PRO A 165 3.40 16.69 -7.16
CA PRO A 165 3.98 15.42 -6.70
C PRO A 165 4.29 15.37 -5.19
N LEU A 166 4.40 16.54 -4.54
CA LEU A 166 4.73 16.69 -3.12
C LEU A 166 3.51 16.94 -2.21
N THR A 167 2.29 16.98 -2.75
CA THR A 167 1.08 17.18 -1.95
C THR A 167 0.90 16.01 -0.96
N ARG A 168 0.76 16.31 0.34
CA ARG A 168 0.59 15.31 1.43
C ARG A 168 -0.45 15.72 2.49
N THR A 169 -1.26 16.72 2.19
CA THR A 169 -2.30 17.26 3.09
C THR A 169 -3.69 17.02 2.50
N ASN A 170 -4.73 17.28 3.29
CA ASN A 170 -6.14 17.13 2.88
C ASN A 170 -6.51 15.68 2.51
N GLU A 171 -6.09 14.74 3.35
CA GLU A 171 -6.49 13.34 3.22
C GLU A 171 -8.02 13.19 3.37
N THR A 172 -8.64 12.39 2.51
CA THR A 172 -10.06 12.04 2.56
C THR A 172 -10.24 10.52 2.75
N LEU A 173 -11.41 10.10 3.23
CA LEU A 173 -11.77 8.69 3.38
C LEU A 173 -12.47 8.11 2.14
N ASP A 174 -13.00 8.99 1.29
CA ASP A 174 -13.67 8.68 0.02
C ASP A 174 -12.81 9.15 -1.17
N PHE A 175 -13.20 8.69 -2.36
CA PHE A 175 -12.56 9.12 -3.59
C PHE A 175 -12.62 10.65 -3.78
N PRO A 176 -11.55 11.27 -4.33
CA PRO A 176 -11.58 12.67 -4.73
C PRO A 176 -12.76 13.01 -5.64
N LYS A 177 -13.41 14.14 -5.37
CA LYS A 177 -14.61 14.63 -6.11
C LYS A 177 -14.26 15.57 -7.27
N ARG A 178 -12.97 15.73 -7.55
CA ARG A 178 -12.44 16.60 -8.60
C ARG A 178 -11.32 15.88 -9.35
N PRO A 179 -11.03 16.30 -10.60
CA PRO A 179 -9.82 15.92 -11.29
C PRO A 179 -8.57 16.23 -10.44
N CYS A 180 -7.63 15.29 -10.41
CA CYS A 180 -6.38 15.41 -9.67
C CYS A 180 -5.24 15.66 -10.67
N PRO A 181 -4.58 16.83 -10.63
CA PRO A 181 -3.60 17.23 -11.64
C PRO A 181 -2.45 16.24 -11.86
N VAL A 182 -2.00 15.58 -10.79
CA VAL A 182 -0.88 14.60 -10.85
C VAL A 182 -1.38 13.16 -10.73
N GLY A 183 -2.47 12.93 -10.00
CA GLY A 183 -3.01 11.60 -9.76
C GLY A 183 -3.73 11.50 -8.42
N ILE A 184 -4.29 10.32 -8.15
CA ILE A 184 -4.86 9.98 -6.85
C ILE A 184 -3.82 9.17 -6.09
N MET A 185 -3.38 9.68 -4.95
CA MET A 185 -2.55 8.93 -4.02
C MET A 185 -3.43 8.20 -3.03
N VAL A 186 -3.18 6.91 -2.84
CA VAL A 186 -3.89 6.03 -1.92
C VAL A 186 -2.92 5.60 -0.84
N ASN A 187 -3.32 5.81 0.41
CA ASN A 187 -2.53 5.56 1.59
C ASN A 187 -3.15 4.42 2.40
N VAL A 188 -2.37 3.38 2.68
CA VAL A 188 -2.80 2.22 3.47
C VAL A 188 -1.86 2.05 4.65
N ARG A 189 -2.29 2.45 5.85
CA ARG A 189 -1.49 2.30 7.08
C ARG A 189 -2.02 1.17 7.95
N PHE A 190 -1.15 0.21 8.23
CA PHE A 190 -1.48 -0.98 9.01
C PHE A 190 -1.46 -0.69 10.53
N PRO A 191 -2.16 -1.52 11.32
CA PRO A 191 -1.99 -1.61 12.77
C PRO A 191 -0.53 -1.67 13.24
N THR A 192 -0.25 -1.12 14.42
CA THR A 192 1.13 -0.98 14.97
C THR A 192 1.32 -1.70 16.30
N CYS A 193 0.33 -2.48 16.71
CA CYS A 193 0.33 -3.27 17.95
C CYS A 193 0.01 -4.72 17.62
N TRP A 194 0.74 -5.65 18.21
CA TRP A 194 0.65 -7.10 17.99
C TRP A 194 0.37 -7.81 19.32
N ASP A 195 -0.43 -8.87 19.30
CA ASP A 195 -0.74 -9.70 20.48
C ASP A 195 0.47 -10.42 21.10
N GLY A 196 1.59 -10.47 20.38
CA GLY A 196 2.84 -11.08 20.84
C GLY A 196 2.88 -12.60 20.67
N VAL A 197 1.81 -13.22 20.16
CA VAL A 197 1.62 -14.66 20.10
C VAL A 197 1.34 -15.13 18.67
N ASN A 198 0.29 -14.60 18.03
CA ASN A 198 -0.22 -15.12 16.77
C ASN A 198 0.43 -14.41 15.57
N LEU A 199 1.09 -15.16 14.70
CA LEU A 199 1.67 -14.62 13.47
C LEU A 199 0.59 -14.31 12.42
N ASP A 200 -0.56 -14.96 12.56
CA ASP A 200 -1.71 -14.77 11.71
C ASP A 200 -2.97 -15.15 12.53
N SER A 201 -4.11 -14.59 12.19
CA SER A 201 -5.41 -14.95 12.75
C SER A 201 -6.33 -15.45 11.63
N PRO A 202 -7.41 -16.20 11.93
CA PRO A 202 -8.31 -16.70 10.88
C PRO A 202 -8.92 -15.61 9.98
N ASP A 203 -9.02 -14.39 10.49
CA ASP A 203 -9.49 -13.20 9.76
C ASP A 203 -8.33 -12.31 9.25
N HIS A 204 -7.07 -12.70 9.49
CA HIS A 204 -5.85 -11.94 9.20
C HIS A 204 -5.76 -10.55 9.85
N MET A 205 -6.59 -10.27 10.86
CA MET A 205 -6.76 -8.93 11.44
C MET A 205 -6.75 -8.92 12.96
N SER A 206 -7.42 -9.87 13.62
CA SER A 206 -7.63 -9.87 15.07
C SER A 206 -6.38 -10.02 15.94
N HIS A 207 -5.24 -10.43 15.36
CA HIS A 207 -3.95 -10.52 16.07
C HIS A 207 -3.18 -9.20 16.09
N VAL A 208 -3.68 -8.16 15.41
CA VAL A 208 -3.10 -6.81 15.40
C VAL A 208 -4.13 -5.74 15.75
N ALA A 209 -3.65 -4.62 16.29
CA ALA A 209 -4.50 -3.49 16.68
C ALA A 209 -3.83 -2.13 16.42
N TYR A 210 -4.65 -1.11 16.21
CA TYR A 210 -4.19 0.27 16.31
C TYR A 210 -3.96 0.66 17.79
N PRO A 211 -3.18 1.71 18.07
CA PRO A 211 -3.03 2.24 19.43
C PRO A 211 -4.38 2.48 20.11
N GLU A 212 -4.50 2.15 21.38
CA GLU A 212 -5.77 2.26 22.12
C GLU A 212 -6.27 3.71 22.15
N SER A 213 -5.35 4.65 22.33
CA SER A 213 -5.58 6.09 22.25
C SER A 213 -4.51 6.78 21.40
N GLY A 214 -4.82 7.98 20.90
CA GLY A 214 -3.92 8.73 20.03
C GLY A 214 -3.65 8.05 18.68
N THR A 215 -2.46 8.30 18.13
CA THR A 215 -2.02 7.77 16.83
C THR A 215 -0.57 7.27 16.91
N PHE A 216 -0.11 6.61 15.85
CA PHE A 216 1.29 6.18 15.74
C PHE A 216 2.26 7.37 15.81
N GLU A 217 1.92 8.48 15.16
CA GLU A 217 2.72 9.71 15.10
C GLU A 217 2.91 10.35 16.48
N ASN A 218 1.92 10.20 17.36
CA ASN A 218 1.98 10.67 18.75
C ASN A 218 2.44 9.57 19.73
N ASN A 219 2.99 8.47 19.22
CA ASN A 219 3.47 7.33 20.01
C ASN A 219 2.41 6.73 20.96
N GLY A 220 1.15 6.65 20.47
CA GLY A 220 0.03 6.12 21.23
C GLY A 220 0.30 4.73 21.83
N PRO A 221 -0.23 4.43 23.02
CA PRO A 221 0.01 3.15 23.69
C PRO A 221 -0.73 2.01 22.98
N CYS A 222 -0.12 0.84 22.98
CA CYS A 222 -0.80 -0.36 22.54
C CYS A 222 -1.82 -0.83 23.58
N PRO A 223 -2.97 -1.38 23.14
CA PRO A 223 -3.91 -2.02 24.05
C PRO A 223 -3.26 -3.16 24.83
N ALA A 224 -3.75 -3.46 26.03
CA ALA A 224 -3.25 -4.58 26.83
C ALA A 224 -3.38 -5.95 26.12
N SER A 225 -4.37 -6.10 25.22
CA SER A 225 -4.52 -7.30 24.38
C SER A 225 -3.47 -7.42 23.27
N HIS A 226 -2.79 -6.33 22.92
CA HIS A 226 -1.82 -6.24 21.84
C HIS A 226 -0.52 -5.56 22.30
N PRO A 227 0.17 -6.06 23.34
CA PRO A 227 1.16 -5.28 24.07
C PRO A 227 2.47 -5.03 23.30
N VAL A 228 2.70 -5.71 22.17
CA VAL A 228 3.96 -5.63 21.43
C VAL A 228 3.88 -4.55 20.35
N LYS A 229 4.69 -3.50 20.45
CA LYS A 229 4.87 -2.51 19.38
C LYS A 229 5.59 -3.14 18.19
N VAL A 230 4.99 -3.00 17.01
CA VAL A 230 5.58 -3.38 15.71
C VAL A 230 5.77 -2.12 14.85
N PRO A 231 6.69 -2.12 13.87
CA PRO A 231 6.85 -0.95 13.00
C PRO A 231 5.57 -0.68 12.20
N GLN A 232 5.27 0.60 11.95
CA GLN A 232 4.21 0.97 11.05
C GLN A 232 4.60 0.57 9.62
N LEU A 233 3.85 -0.39 9.07
CA LEU A 233 3.83 -0.68 7.66
C LEU A 233 2.86 0.29 6.98
N PHE A 234 3.33 0.98 5.95
CA PHE A 234 2.53 1.94 5.20
C PHE A 234 2.78 1.82 3.69
N TYR A 235 1.70 1.79 2.91
CA TYR A 235 1.74 1.80 1.45
C TYR A 235 1.28 3.15 0.92
N GLU A 236 2.03 3.69 -0.03
CA GLU A 236 1.65 4.87 -0.81
C GLU A 236 1.64 4.49 -2.29
N VAL A 237 0.44 4.42 -2.87
CA VAL A 237 0.20 4.06 -4.28
C VAL A 237 -0.28 5.30 -5.03
N ILE A 238 0.34 5.64 -6.16
CA ILE A 238 -0.10 6.79 -6.98
C ILE A 238 -0.72 6.29 -8.28
N TRP A 239 -2.04 6.40 -8.37
CA TRP A 239 -2.79 6.11 -9.58
C TRP A 239 -2.74 7.31 -10.53
N ASP A 240 -2.19 7.11 -11.73
CA ASP A 240 -2.10 8.12 -12.78
C ASP A 240 -3.48 8.34 -13.41
N THR A 241 -4.23 9.27 -12.82
CA THR A 241 -5.55 9.67 -13.32
C THR A 241 -5.50 10.78 -14.36
N THR A 242 -4.31 11.23 -14.78
CA THR A 242 -4.16 12.45 -15.59
C THR A 242 -4.87 12.36 -16.93
N LYS A 243 -4.85 11.16 -17.54
CA LYS A 243 -5.55 10.84 -18.80
C LYS A 243 -7.09 10.84 -18.68
N PHE A 244 -7.62 10.90 -17.46
CA PHE A 244 -9.04 10.86 -17.17
C PHE A 244 -9.56 12.18 -16.55
N ASN A 245 -8.74 13.23 -16.53
CA ASN A 245 -9.11 14.52 -15.92
C ASN A 245 -10.13 15.32 -16.76
N ASP A 246 -10.35 14.98 -18.03
CA ASP A 246 -11.41 15.57 -18.83
C ASP A 246 -12.78 15.09 -18.35
N LYS A 247 -13.54 16.00 -17.72
CA LYS A 247 -14.90 15.76 -17.23
C LYS A 247 -15.89 15.38 -18.34
N SER A 248 -15.58 15.65 -19.61
CA SER A 248 -16.42 15.19 -20.73
C SER A 248 -16.47 13.66 -20.83
N LEU A 249 -15.46 12.97 -20.30
CA LEU A 249 -15.37 11.51 -20.26
C LEU A 249 -16.13 10.90 -19.07
N TRP A 250 -16.53 11.71 -18.09
CA TRP A 250 -17.12 11.24 -16.84
C TRP A 250 -18.61 10.88 -17.02
N PRO A 251 -19.17 10.04 -16.13
CA PRO A 251 -20.60 9.76 -16.09
C PRO A 251 -21.46 11.04 -16.12
N GLN A 252 -22.51 11.04 -16.95
CA GLN A 252 -23.34 12.22 -17.18
C GLN A 252 -24.18 12.61 -15.95
N ASP A 253 -24.48 11.65 -15.08
CA ASP A 253 -25.19 11.86 -13.81
C ASP A 253 -24.32 12.51 -12.72
N GLY A 254 -23.03 12.76 -13.00
CA GLY A 254 -22.08 13.32 -12.05
C GLY A 254 -21.61 12.33 -10.99
N SER A 255 -21.91 11.03 -11.16
CA SER A 255 -21.41 9.98 -10.28
C SER A 255 -19.88 9.87 -10.32
N GLN A 256 -19.32 9.29 -9.27
CA GLN A 256 -17.89 9.09 -9.13
C GLN A 256 -17.35 8.26 -10.33
N PRO A 257 -16.39 8.79 -11.11
CA PRO A 257 -15.82 8.07 -12.25
C PRO A 257 -14.82 6.98 -11.86
N PHE A 258 -14.30 6.98 -10.63
CA PHE A 258 -13.33 5.98 -10.18
C PHE A 258 -14.00 4.87 -9.39
N VAL A 259 -13.59 3.64 -9.65
CA VAL A 259 -14.15 2.45 -9.03
C VAL A 259 -13.04 1.45 -8.72
N TRP A 260 -13.06 0.87 -7.53
CA TRP A 260 -12.18 -0.23 -7.22
C TRP A 260 -12.57 -1.49 -8.00
N SER A 261 -11.60 -2.37 -8.24
CA SER A 261 -11.85 -3.63 -8.96
C SER A 261 -12.89 -4.54 -8.30
N PHE A 262 -13.19 -4.35 -7.02
CA PHE A 262 -14.28 -5.02 -6.29
C PHE A 262 -15.62 -4.27 -6.34
N GLY A 263 -15.74 -3.27 -7.21
CA GLY A 263 -17.00 -2.57 -7.50
C GLY A 263 -17.30 -1.35 -6.65
N ASP A 264 -16.49 -1.02 -5.65
CA ASP A 264 -16.73 0.16 -4.80
C ASP A 264 -16.46 1.47 -5.56
N ALA A 265 -17.52 2.26 -5.76
CA ALA A 265 -17.46 3.60 -6.35
C ALA A 265 -17.44 4.72 -5.30
N THR A 266 -17.40 4.38 -4.01
CA THR A 266 -17.34 5.36 -2.90
C THR A 266 -15.91 5.62 -2.45
N GLY A 267 -15.08 4.58 -2.44
CA GLY A 267 -13.71 4.60 -1.94
C GLY A 267 -13.60 4.12 -0.48
N TYR A 268 -14.70 3.90 0.22
CA TYR A 268 -14.68 3.48 1.63
C TYR A 268 -14.24 2.02 1.83
N GLY A 269 -14.30 1.19 0.80
CA GLY A 269 -13.94 -0.23 0.86
C GLY A 269 -12.45 -0.54 0.69
N ASN A 270 -11.58 0.47 0.67
CA ASN A 270 -10.15 0.29 0.45
C ASN A 270 -9.54 -0.75 1.40
N HIS A 271 -8.53 -1.47 0.94
CA HIS A 271 -7.84 -2.49 1.72
C HIS A 271 -6.40 -2.71 1.24
N GLY A 272 -5.61 -3.37 2.06
CA GLY A 272 -4.29 -3.85 1.67
C GLY A 272 -3.89 -5.09 2.45
N ASP A 273 -3.00 -5.85 1.84
CA ASP A 273 -2.66 -7.20 2.26
C ASP A 273 -1.14 -7.36 2.33
N TYR A 274 -0.71 -8.17 3.29
CA TYR A 274 0.70 -8.32 3.61
C TYR A 274 1.05 -9.75 3.97
N VAL A 275 2.13 -10.26 3.37
CA VAL A 275 2.82 -11.48 3.80
C VAL A 275 4.29 -11.16 4.02
N PHE A 276 4.75 -11.27 5.26
CA PHE A 276 6.13 -10.98 5.63
C PHE A 276 7.12 -11.94 4.96
N GLY A 277 8.18 -11.38 4.41
CA GLY A 277 9.24 -12.12 3.72
C GLY A 277 10.58 -11.39 3.73
N TRP A 278 10.90 -10.63 4.78
CA TRP A 278 12.29 -10.16 4.94
C TRP A 278 13.23 -11.32 5.28
N LYS A 279 14.45 -11.28 4.75
CA LYS A 279 15.47 -12.31 4.99
C LYS A 279 16.09 -12.18 6.37
N GLY A 280 16.14 -13.30 7.11
CA GLY A 280 16.80 -13.37 8.41
C GLY A 280 16.30 -12.32 9.40
N ASP A 281 17.23 -11.58 9.99
CA ASP A 281 16.99 -10.50 10.95
C ASP A 281 17.12 -9.09 10.33
N ALA A 282 17.13 -8.98 8.99
CA ALA A 282 17.40 -7.73 8.28
C ALA A 282 16.45 -6.59 8.70
N LEU A 283 15.13 -6.86 8.77
CA LEU A 283 14.17 -5.85 9.19
C LEU A 283 14.40 -5.43 10.65
N GLN A 284 14.65 -6.37 11.57
CA GLN A 284 14.92 -6.04 12.97
C GLN A 284 16.19 -5.19 13.11
N LYS A 285 17.27 -5.53 12.39
CA LYS A 285 18.50 -4.72 12.35
C LYS A 285 18.23 -3.30 11.89
N ALA A 286 17.39 -3.13 10.86
CA ALA A 286 17.01 -1.82 10.38
C ALA A 286 16.19 -1.03 11.40
N MET A 287 15.22 -1.67 12.07
CA MET A 287 14.41 -1.05 13.11
C MET A 287 15.25 -0.65 14.33
N ASP A 288 16.21 -1.48 14.74
CA ASP A 288 17.11 -1.19 15.85
C ASP A 288 18.13 -0.09 15.51
N THR A 289 18.58 -0.02 14.25
CA THR A 289 19.52 1.01 13.78
C THR A 289 18.84 2.37 13.62
N ASN A 290 17.50 2.40 13.52
CA ASN A 290 16.74 3.62 13.24
C ASN A 290 17.25 4.33 11.96
N CYS A 291 17.65 3.55 10.94
CA CYS A 291 18.21 4.02 9.67
C CYS A 291 17.14 4.56 8.70
N ASN A 292 17.48 5.60 7.94
CA ASN A 292 16.54 6.24 7.01
C ASN A 292 16.58 5.62 5.59
N ILE A 293 16.31 6.43 4.55
CA ILE A 293 16.51 6.09 3.11
C ILE A 293 17.86 5.39 2.86
N ASN A 294 18.91 5.81 3.58
CA ASN A 294 20.19 5.12 3.57
C ASN A 294 20.31 4.23 4.82
N CYS A 295 20.27 2.92 4.62
CA CYS A 295 20.43 1.94 5.68
C CYS A 295 21.64 1.03 5.38
N PRO A 296 22.86 1.39 5.83
CA PRO A 296 24.07 0.60 5.57
C PRO A 296 23.99 -0.88 5.98
N PRO A 297 23.26 -1.29 7.04
CA PRO A 297 23.09 -2.69 7.37
C PRO A 297 22.28 -3.51 6.35
N LEU A 298 21.55 -2.87 5.44
CA LEU A 298 20.68 -3.53 4.47
C LEU A 298 21.31 -3.57 3.08
N LYS A 299 21.11 -4.68 2.37
CA LYS A 299 21.46 -4.81 0.96
C LYS A 299 20.42 -4.12 0.08
N THR A 300 20.90 -3.28 -0.83
CA THR A 300 20.05 -2.59 -1.80
C THR A 300 20.31 -3.07 -3.23
N GLN A 301 19.34 -2.82 -4.10
CA GLN A 301 19.43 -2.99 -5.54
C GLN A 301 18.80 -1.78 -6.24
N SER A 302 19.15 -1.56 -7.50
CA SER A 302 18.55 -0.49 -8.30
C SER A 302 17.10 -0.82 -8.67
N ILE A 303 16.30 0.23 -8.91
CA ILE A 303 14.93 0.09 -9.44
C ILE A 303 14.94 -0.67 -10.78
N ALA A 304 15.96 -0.46 -11.63
CA ALA A 304 16.10 -1.19 -12.88
C ALA A 304 16.30 -2.70 -12.69
N THR A 305 16.95 -3.13 -11.61
CA THR A 305 17.01 -4.55 -11.24
C THR A 305 15.65 -5.04 -10.73
N GLY A 306 14.99 -4.26 -9.86
CA GLY A 306 13.64 -4.58 -9.36
C GLY A 306 12.60 -4.71 -10.48
N ASN A 307 12.64 -3.83 -11.49
CA ASN A 307 11.78 -3.87 -12.68
C ASN A 307 11.90 -5.17 -13.48
N LYS A 308 13.04 -5.88 -13.39
CA LYS A 308 13.23 -7.18 -14.06
C LYS A 308 12.58 -8.34 -13.31
N CYS A 309 12.25 -8.14 -12.03
CA CYS A 309 11.58 -9.14 -11.20
C CYS A 309 10.05 -9.08 -11.41
N ALA A 310 9.59 -9.29 -12.64
CA ALA A 310 8.17 -9.35 -12.97
C ALA A 310 7.71 -10.81 -13.14
N GLN A 311 6.45 -11.07 -12.80
CA GLN A 311 5.76 -12.32 -13.10
C GLN A 311 4.73 -12.11 -14.20
N LYS A 312 4.47 -13.16 -14.97
CA LYS A 312 3.29 -13.23 -15.82
C LYS A 312 2.07 -13.55 -14.96
N GLN A 313 0.90 -13.10 -15.40
CA GLN A 313 -0.37 -13.56 -14.82
C GLN A 313 -0.45 -15.08 -14.90
N LYS A 314 -0.89 -15.73 -13.82
CA LYS A 314 -1.04 -17.19 -13.79
C LYS A 314 -2.25 -17.61 -14.61
N VAL A 315 -3.29 -16.77 -14.58
CA VAL A 315 -4.43 -16.84 -15.50
C VAL A 315 -4.48 -15.56 -16.33
N PRO A 316 -4.13 -15.62 -17.63
CA PRO A 316 -4.11 -14.43 -18.49
C PRO A 316 -5.50 -13.81 -18.63
N GLU A 317 -5.61 -12.51 -18.36
CA GLU A 317 -6.83 -11.73 -18.53
C GLU A 317 -6.49 -10.40 -19.23
N ASN A 318 -7.30 -9.98 -20.19
CA ASN A 318 -7.11 -8.66 -20.79
C ASN A 318 -7.61 -7.58 -19.82
N ILE A 319 -6.69 -7.04 -19.03
CA ILE A 319 -6.97 -6.01 -18.01
C ILE A 319 -6.62 -4.59 -18.50
N ASP A 320 -6.02 -4.47 -19.69
CA ASP A 320 -5.52 -3.21 -20.23
C ASP A 320 -6.42 -2.64 -21.31
N GLY A 321 -7.36 -3.42 -21.85
CA GLY A 321 -8.38 -2.95 -22.77
C GLY A 321 -9.39 -2.00 -22.13
N TRP A 322 -10.30 -1.48 -22.95
CA TRP A 322 -11.57 -0.97 -22.46
C TRP A 322 -12.50 -2.17 -22.22
N LEU A 323 -13.02 -2.29 -21.00
CA LEU A 323 -13.81 -3.43 -20.55
C LEU A 323 -15.28 -3.06 -20.44
N LYS A 324 -16.18 -4.00 -20.73
CA LYS A 324 -17.64 -3.80 -20.56
C LYS A 324 -18.10 -4.02 -19.13
N GLU A 325 -17.31 -4.75 -18.36
CA GLU A 325 -17.54 -5.09 -16.95
C GLU A 325 -16.20 -5.13 -16.22
N LEU A 326 -16.22 -5.03 -14.89
CA LEU A 326 -15.02 -5.22 -14.09
C LEU A 326 -14.61 -6.71 -14.11
N PRO A 327 -13.31 -7.03 -14.13
CA PRO A 327 -12.84 -8.41 -14.06
C PRO A 327 -13.42 -9.16 -12.86
N GLY A 328 -13.75 -10.43 -13.05
CA GLY A 328 -14.47 -11.24 -12.06
C GLY A 328 -16.00 -11.03 -12.04
N GLY A 329 -16.54 -10.19 -12.94
CA GLY A 329 -17.98 -9.89 -12.98
C GLY A 329 -18.44 -9.01 -11.83
N MET A 330 -17.53 -8.22 -11.26
CA MET A 330 -17.82 -7.36 -10.11
C MET A 330 -18.79 -6.25 -10.50
N MET A 331 -19.90 -6.16 -9.76
CA MET A 331 -20.91 -5.14 -9.94
C MET A 331 -20.49 -3.85 -9.24
N VAL A 332 -20.68 -2.72 -9.92
CA VAL A 332 -20.45 -1.39 -9.33
C VAL A 332 -21.58 -1.10 -8.34
N GLY A 333 -21.22 -0.79 -7.09
CA GLY A 333 -22.15 -0.51 -6.00
C GLY A 333 -21.51 0.29 -4.87
#